data_AF-A0A2S4V9W9-F1
#
_entry.id   AF-A0A2S4V9W9-F1
#
_cell.length_a   1.000
_cell.length_b   1.000
_cell.length_c   1.000
_cell.angle_alpha   90.00
_cell.angle_beta   90.00
_cell.angle_gamma   90.00
#
_symmetry.space_group_name_H-M   'P 1'
#
loop_
_entity.id
_entity.type
_entity.pdbx_description
1 polymer ?
#
loop_
_entity_poly.entity_id
_entity_poly.type
_entity_poly.pdbx_seq_one_letter_code
_entity_poly.pdbx_strand_id
1 'polypeptide(L)'
;MAHPLPPVPPNPGLTSAHERMDEDENDINASRTRLPTIPDTTPPSSAFLTFLAGVLNNPGNRSASGSVTINTDMLELIQQMIKVEDLRL
;
A
#
# COMPACT_ATOMS: atom_id res chain seq x y z
N MET A 1 -12.51 -7.25 49.92
CA MET A 1 -11.70 -6.12 49.41
C MET A 1 -12.21 -5.79 48.01
N ALA A 2 -13.03 -4.75 47.85
CA ALA A 2 -13.62 -4.36 46.56
C ALA A 2 -12.65 -3.49 45.75
N HIS A 3 -12.53 -3.73 44.45
CA HIS A 3 -11.67 -2.94 43.55
C HIS A 3 -12.34 -1.60 43.21
N PRO A 4 -11.58 -0.49 43.05
CA PRO A 4 -12.15 0.80 42.64
C PRO A 4 -12.57 0.76 41.16
N LEU A 5 -13.66 1.45 40.83
CA LEU A 5 -14.14 1.58 39.45
C LEU A 5 -13.12 2.34 38.58
N PRO A 6 -13.00 1.97 37.29
CA PRO A 6 -12.15 2.70 36.34
C PRO A 6 -12.71 4.12 36.08
N PRO A 7 -11.83 5.08 35.73
CA PRO A 7 -12.24 6.47 35.50
C PRO A 7 -13.11 6.59 34.24
N VAL A 8 -14.11 7.47 34.32
CA VAL A 8 -15.05 7.75 33.21
C VAL A 8 -14.35 8.61 32.13
N PRO A 9 -14.53 8.33 30.83
CA PRO A 9 -13.99 9.17 29.76
C PRO A 9 -14.63 10.58 29.76
N PRO A 10 -13.91 11.62 29.34
CA PRO A 10 -14.49 12.96 29.25
C PRO A 10 -15.56 13.02 28.14
N ASN A 11 -16.72 13.60 28.46
CA ASN A 11 -17.82 13.80 27.51
C ASN A 11 -17.41 14.77 26.38
N PRO A 12 -17.80 14.55 25.11
CA PRO A 12 -17.41 15.41 23.98
C PRO A 12 -18.17 16.75 23.89
N GLY A 13 -18.97 17.10 24.90
CA GLY A 13 -19.94 18.19 24.80
C GLY A 13 -19.62 19.34 25.73
N LEU A 14 -18.63 20.18 25.39
CA LEU A 14 -18.51 21.55 25.90
C LEU A 14 -17.70 22.39 24.90
N THR A 15 -18.44 23.21 24.17
CA THR A 15 -17.98 24.23 23.22
C THR A 15 -17.00 25.19 23.91
N SER A 16 -15.73 25.18 23.49
CA SER A 16 -14.79 26.25 23.83
C SER A 16 -15.00 27.41 22.87
N ALA A 17 -15.08 28.60 23.47
CA ALA A 17 -15.40 29.91 22.91
C ALA A 17 -14.96 30.16 21.45
N HIS A 18 -15.92 30.61 20.65
CA HIS A 18 -15.70 31.27 19.38
C HIS A 18 -15.14 32.67 19.67
N GLU A 19 -13.82 32.82 19.70
CA GLU A 19 -13.21 34.13 19.53
C GLU A 19 -13.34 34.53 18.05
N ARG A 20 -14.20 35.53 17.83
CA ARG A 20 -14.41 36.19 16.55
C ARG A 20 -13.25 37.15 16.33
N MET A 21 -12.44 36.92 15.30
CA MET A 21 -11.49 37.89 14.80
C MET A 21 -11.90 38.23 13.37
N ASP A 22 -12.75 39.26 13.26
CA ASP A 22 -13.12 39.92 12.01
C ASP A 22 -11.97 40.88 11.66
N GLU A 23 -10.97 40.43 10.90
CA GLU A 23 -9.99 41.35 10.30
C GLU A 23 -9.56 40.84 8.91
N ASP A 24 -10.10 41.54 7.92
CA ASP A 24 -9.56 41.90 6.61
C ASP A 24 -9.49 40.87 5.46
N GLU A 25 -10.40 41.13 4.53
CA GLU A 25 -10.58 40.58 3.20
C GLU A 25 -9.34 40.81 2.34
N ASN A 26 -8.45 39.83 2.28
CA ASN A 26 -7.70 39.55 1.05
C ASN A 26 -7.34 38.08 0.99
N ASP A 27 -8.36 37.23 0.93
CA ASP A 27 -8.24 35.90 0.33
C ASP A 27 -7.91 36.10 -1.14
N ILE A 28 -6.62 36.36 -1.43
CA ILE A 28 -6.05 36.05 -2.72
C ILE A 28 -6.34 34.57 -2.87
N ASN A 29 -7.37 34.31 -3.65
CA ASN A 29 -7.74 33.04 -4.24
C ASN A 29 -6.48 32.49 -4.90
N ALA A 30 -5.63 31.86 -4.09
CA ALA A 30 -4.59 30.95 -4.49
C ALA A 30 -5.38 29.76 -5.04
N SER A 31 -5.84 29.94 -6.27
CA SER A 31 -6.60 29.01 -7.06
C SER A 31 -5.89 27.68 -6.98
N ARG A 32 -6.40 26.86 -6.05
CA ARG A 32 -6.46 25.42 -6.08
C ARG A 32 -5.35 24.90 -6.96
N THR A 33 -4.12 24.89 -6.45
CA THR A 33 -2.99 24.25 -7.11
C THR A 33 -3.48 22.87 -7.46
N ARG A 34 -3.70 22.66 -8.76
CA ARG A 34 -4.28 21.43 -9.30
C ARG A 34 -3.22 20.38 -9.04
N LEU A 35 -3.36 19.71 -7.88
CA LEU A 35 -2.43 18.67 -7.47
C LEU A 35 -2.30 17.74 -8.68
N PRO A 36 -1.07 17.45 -9.15
CA PRO A 36 -0.89 16.52 -10.24
C PRO A 36 -1.69 15.27 -9.90
N THR A 37 -2.49 14.79 -10.85
CA THR A 37 -3.18 13.51 -10.72
C THR A 37 -2.17 12.50 -10.18
N ILE A 38 -2.47 11.87 -9.04
CA ILE A 38 -1.60 10.85 -8.45
C ILE A 38 -1.26 9.89 -9.59
N PRO A 39 0.03 9.74 -9.95
CA PRO A 39 0.39 8.82 -11.01
C PRO A 39 -0.16 7.46 -10.62
N ASP A 40 -0.81 6.81 -11.58
CA ASP A 40 -1.36 5.49 -11.37
C ASP A 40 -0.23 4.57 -10.90
N THR A 41 -0.25 4.20 -9.62
CA THR A 41 0.71 3.31 -9.01
C THR A 41 0.26 1.86 -9.11
N THR A 42 -0.87 1.57 -9.77
CA THR A 42 -1.19 0.18 -10.10
C THR A 42 -0.07 -0.32 -10.99
N PRO A 43 0.75 -1.28 -10.51
CA PRO A 43 1.76 -1.87 -11.35
C PRO A 43 1.02 -2.44 -12.55
N PRO A 44 1.53 -2.30 -13.79
CA PRO A 44 1.02 -3.12 -14.88
C PRO A 44 1.02 -4.56 -14.36
N SER A 45 -0.12 -5.26 -14.47
CA SER A 45 -0.25 -6.63 -13.99
C SER A 45 0.84 -7.46 -14.67
N SER A 46 1.96 -7.68 -13.99
CA SER A 46 3.14 -8.29 -14.58
C SER A 46 2.88 -9.78 -14.62
N ALA A 47 2.64 -10.31 -15.83
CA ALA A 47 2.45 -11.74 -16.05
C ALA A 47 3.61 -12.56 -15.46
N PHE A 48 4.82 -11.98 -15.46
CA PHE A 48 6.00 -12.54 -14.80
C PHE A 48 5.83 -12.66 -13.29
N LEU A 49 5.41 -11.59 -12.59
CA LEU A 49 5.17 -11.64 -11.14
C LEU A 49 4.03 -12.60 -10.78
N THR A 50 2.96 -12.64 -11.58
CA THR A 50 1.86 -13.60 -11.40
C THR A 50 2.35 -15.04 -11.55
N PHE A 51 3.15 -15.32 -12.59
CA PHE A 51 3.74 -16.62 -12.80
C PHE A 51 4.67 -17.04 -11.66
N LEU A 52 5.60 -16.17 -11.25
CA LEU A 52 6.51 -16.43 -10.14
C LEU A 52 5.76 -16.70 -8.83
N ALA A 53 4.73 -15.92 -8.53
CA ALA A 53 3.90 -16.15 -7.35
C ALA A 53 3.28 -17.56 -7.38
N GLY A 54 2.81 -18.01 -8.55
CA GLY A 54 2.32 -19.38 -8.75
C GLY A 54 3.39 -20.44 -8.51
N VAL A 55 4.59 -20.26 -9.08
CA VAL A 55 5.71 -21.21 -8.92
C VAL A 55 6.15 -21.32 -7.46
N LEU A 56 6.27 -20.19 -6.75
CA LEU A 56 6.72 -20.13 -5.35
C LEU A 56 5.66 -20.62 -4.36
N ASN A 57 4.38 -20.46 -4.69
CA ASN A 57 3.27 -20.88 -3.83
C ASN A 57 2.80 -22.32 -4.10
N ASN A 58 3.36 -22.99 -5.11
CA ASN A 58 3.08 -24.39 -5.38
C ASN A 58 3.76 -25.29 -4.31
N PRO A 59 2.99 -26.02 -3.48
CA PRO A 59 3.57 -26.90 -2.47
C PRO A 59 4.33 -28.09 -3.08
N GLY A 60 3.97 -28.52 -4.30
CA GLY A 60 4.70 -29.57 -5.02
C GLY A 60 6.11 -29.17 -5.44
N ASN A 61 6.38 -27.86 -5.50
CA ASN A 61 7.71 -27.32 -5.75
C ASN A 61 8.50 -27.09 -4.46
N ARG A 62 8.00 -27.49 -3.27
CA ARG A 62 8.70 -27.27 -2.00
C ARG A 62 9.34 -28.55 -1.49
N SER A 63 10.61 -28.44 -1.12
CA SER A 63 11.32 -29.45 -0.34
C SER A 63 10.77 -29.52 1.08
N ALA A 64 11.04 -30.65 1.77
CA ALA A 64 10.77 -30.80 3.19
C ALA A 64 11.46 -29.73 4.07
N SER A 65 12.54 -29.12 3.58
CA SER A 65 13.23 -28.00 4.23
C SER A 65 12.56 -26.63 4.02
N GLY A 66 11.48 -26.56 3.23
CA GLY A 66 10.83 -25.31 2.83
C GLY A 66 11.51 -24.60 1.66
N SER A 67 12.61 -25.13 1.12
CA SER A 67 13.26 -24.61 -0.09
C SER A 67 12.38 -24.84 -1.32
N VAL A 68 12.31 -23.87 -2.23
CA VAL A 68 11.63 -24.05 -3.53
C VAL A 68 12.59 -24.75 -4.49
N THR A 69 12.17 -25.89 -5.01
CA THR A 69 12.84 -26.65 -6.06
C THR A 69 12.33 -26.18 -7.42
N ILE A 70 13.24 -25.70 -8.26
CA ILE A 70 12.96 -25.25 -9.62
C ILE A 70 13.79 -26.12 -10.55
N ASN A 71 13.14 -26.76 -11.53
CA ASN A 71 13.85 -27.53 -12.55
C ASN A 71 14.46 -26.61 -13.62
N THR A 72 15.34 -27.16 -14.45
CA THR A 72 16.04 -26.40 -15.48
C THR A 72 15.08 -25.72 -16.46
N ASP A 73 14.03 -26.42 -16.91
CA ASP A 73 13.05 -25.88 -17.86
C ASP A 73 12.29 -24.67 -17.29
N MET A 74 11.85 -24.74 -16.02
CA MET A 74 11.23 -23.59 -15.36
C MET A 74 12.21 -22.45 -15.15
N LEU A 75 13.47 -22.75 -14.84
CA LEU A 75 14.50 -21.73 -14.70
C LEU A 75 14.75 -21.00 -16.01
N GLU A 76 14.83 -21.71 -17.14
CA GLU A 76 14.96 -21.11 -18.47
C GLU A 76 13.76 -20.24 -18.82
N LEU A 77 12.54 -20.70 -18.50
CA LEU A 77 11.33 -19.91 -18.72
C LEU A 77 11.33 -18.62 -17.88
N ILE A 78 11.69 -18.70 -16.60
CA ILE A 78 11.84 -17.52 -15.71
C ILE A 78 12.83 -16.53 -16.33
N GLN A 79 13.99 -17.00 -16.79
CA GLN A 79 14.99 -16.15 -17.42
C GLN A 79 14.49 -15.48 -18.72
N GLN A 80 13.71 -16.19 -19.53
CA GLN A 80 13.09 -15.61 -20.73
C GLN A 80 12.06 -14.54 -20.38
N MET A 81 11.22 -14.80 -19.38
CA MET A 81 10.22 -13.83 -18.92
C MET A 81 10.87 -12.57 -18.36
N ILE A 82 12.00 -12.68 -17.65
CA ILE A 82 12.78 -11.52 -17.20
C ILE A 82 13.24 -10.67 -18.38
N LYS A 83 13.81 -11.28 -19.42
CA LYS A 83 14.28 -10.56 -20.62
C LYS A 83 13.14 -9.82 -21.33
N VAL A 84 11.97 -10.45 -21.43
CA VAL A 84 10.79 -9.84 -22.06
C VAL A 84 10.26 -8.69 -21.22
N GLU A 85 10.25 -8.82 -19.88
CA GLU A 85 9.76 -7.75 -19.01
C GLU A 85 10.74 -6.57 -18.93
N ASP A 86 12.05 -6.82 -18.95
CA ASP A 86 13.11 -5.79 -19.00
C ASP A 86 12.99 -4.92 -20.26
N LEU A 87 12.60 -5.52 -21.40
CA LEU A 87 12.33 -4.80 -22.65
C LEU A 87 11.08 -3.91 -22.63
N ARG A 88 10.18 -4.09 -21.65
CA ARG A 88 8.92 -3.33 -21.54
C ARG A 88 9.02 -2.10 -20.65
N LEU A 89 10.06 -2.02 -19.81
CA LEU A 89 10.34 -0.92 -18.89
C LEU A 89 11.27 0.12 -19.55
#